data_AF-A0A840MQH7-F1
#
_entry.id   AF-A0A840MQH7-F1
#
_cell.length_a   1.000
_cell.length_b   1.000
_cell.length_c   1.000
_cell.angle_alpha   90.00
_cell.angle_beta   90.00
_cell.angle_gamma   90.00
#
_symmetry.space_group_name_H-M   'P 1'
#
loop_
_entity.id
_entity.type
_entity.pdbx_description
1 polymer ?
#
loop_
_entity_poly.entity_id
_entity_poly.type
_entity_poly.pdbx_seq_one_letter_code
_entity_poly.pdbx_strand_id
1 'polypeptide(L)'
;HDPVLRNLQLQPWAEESLPILKHLQISPFIEEAFRLIPKIEAISDKKKKAGYQLEHLMAIAKHEQGMVLQPLIYEQADFKRALATMRSWPIRWISPKQQIVFTNHCETDDPKLKSEAPEDMIVEDYQSRMGWIADAAKHFHHLMQTQTAFMEIQLSAIADWALAKAREDAQ
;
A
#
# COMPACT_ATOMS: atom_id res chain seq x y z
N HIS A 1 1.65 -23.97 -7.61
CA HIS A 1 2.18 -22.82 -8.38
C HIS A 1 1.65 -22.77 -9.81
N ASP A 2 1.68 -23.86 -10.57
CA ASP A 2 1.23 -23.90 -11.99
C ASP A 2 -0.20 -23.37 -12.27
N PRO A 3 -1.23 -23.73 -11.48
CA PRO A 3 -2.60 -23.25 -11.73
C PRO A 3 -2.74 -21.73 -11.55
N VAL A 4 -1.99 -21.14 -10.62
CA VAL A 4 -2.02 -19.71 -10.33
C VAL A 4 -1.36 -18.93 -11.47
N LEU A 5 -0.19 -19.38 -11.93
CA LEU A 5 0.50 -18.76 -13.06
C LEU A 5 -0.33 -18.83 -14.34
N ARG A 6 -0.99 -19.97 -14.58
CA ARG A 6 -1.89 -20.13 -15.73
C ARG A 6 -3.07 -19.15 -15.67
N ASN A 7 -3.70 -18.97 -14.50
CA ASN A 7 -4.80 -18.03 -14.34
C ASN A 7 -4.36 -16.57 -14.48
N LEU A 8 -3.14 -16.25 -14.02
CA LEU A 8 -2.55 -14.92 -14.20
C LEU A 8 -2.27 -14.61 -15.67
N GLN A 9 -1.79 -15.60 -16.44
CA GLN A 9 -1.53 -15.44 -17.87
C GLN A 9 -2.81 -15.20 -18.69
N LEU A 10 -3.97 -15.60 -18.18
CA LEU A 10 -5.27 -15.35 -18.83
C LEU A 10 -5.79 -13.93 -18.60
N GLN A 11 -5.14 -13.13 -17.75
CA GLN A 11 -5.61 -11.78 -17.47
C GLN A 11 -5.29 -10.84 -18.64
N PRO A 12 -6.19 -9.89 -18.98
CA PRO A 12 -6.02 -9.01 -20.14
C PRO A 12 -4.80 -8.09 -20.03
N TRP A 13 -4.32 -7.83 -18.81
CA TRP A 13 -3.13 -7.01 -18.52
C TRP A 13 -1.83 -7.83 -18.44
N ALA A 14 -1.91 -9.16 -18.54
CA ALA A 14 -0.81 -10.07 -18.18
C ALA A 14 0.41 -9.92 -19.10
N GLU A 15 0.19 -9.84 -20.41
CA GLU A 15 1.27 -9.71 -21.40
C GLU A 15 2.10 -8.44 -21.18
N GLU A 16 1.44 -7.36 -20.79
CA GLU A 16 2.08 -6.07 -20.52
C GLU A 16 2.77 -6.05 -19.14
N SER A 17 2.04 -6.45 -18.09
CA SER A 17 2.50 -6.24 -16.72
C SER A 17 3.42 -7.34 -16.19
N LEU A 18 3.22 -8.61 -16.55
CA LEU A 18 3.99 -9.71 -15.96
C LEU A 18 5.49 -9.61 -16.24
N PRO A 19 5.96 -9.27 -17.45
CA PRO A 19 7.39 -9.08 -17.69
C PRO A 19 7.97 -7.94 -16.85
N ILE A 20 7.26 -6.81 -16.72
CA ILE A 20 7.66 -5.66 -15.89
C ILE A 20 7.81 -6.09 -14.42
N LEU A 21 6.88 -6.91 -13.94
CA LEU A 21 6.87 -7.48 -12.59
C LEU A 21 7.76 -8.72 -12.44
N LYS A 22 8.61 -9.02 -13.42
CA LYS A 22 9.52 -10.18 -13.44
C LYS A 22 8.79 -11.49 -13.14
N HIS A 23 7.59 -11.64 -13.68
CA HIS A 23 6.70 -12.79 -13.46
C HIS A 23 6.44 -13.08 -11.99
N LEU A 24 6.32 -12.04 -11.16
CA LEU A 24 6.02 -12.13 -9.72
C LEU A 24 7.07 -12.94 -8.94
N GLN A 25 8.34 -12.82 -9.32
CA GLN A 25 9.44 -13.42 -8.57
C GLN A 25 9.48 -12.93 -7.13
N ILE A 26 9.83 -13.86 -6.21
CA ILE A 26 10.02 -13.55 -4.80
C ILE A 26 11.15 -12.52 -4.66
N SER A 27 10.86 -11.45 -3.93
CA SER A 27 11.85 -10.42 -3.58
C SER A 27 12.38 -10.62 -2.14
N PRO A 28 13.55 -10.05 -1.80
CA PRO A 28 14.04 -10.08 -0.42
C PRO A 28 13.08 -9.44 0.59
N PHE A 29 12.28 -8.44 0.16
CA PHE A 29 11.33 -7.76 1.03
C PHE A 29 10.11 -8.63 1.38
N ILE A 30 9.58 -9.36 0.39
CA ILE A 30 8.45 -10.25 0.65
C ILE A 30 8.90 -11.47 1.45
N GLU A 31 10.09 -12.01 1.16
CA GLU A 31 10.71 -13.07 1.98
C GLU A 31 10.86 -12.63 3.44
N GLU A 32 11.39 -11.43 3.68
CA GLU A 32 11.50 -10.86 5.02
C GLU A 32 10.13 -10.70 5.69
N ALA A 33 9.13 -10.19 4.97
CA ALA A 33 7.78 -10.04 5.50
C ALA A 33 7.22 -11.38 5.99
N PHE A 34 7.34 -12.45 5.20
CA PHE A 34 6.86 -13.79 5.59
C PHE A 34 7.69 -14.38 6.74
N ARG A 35 8.99 -14.13 6.80
CA ARG A 35 9.86 -14.60 7.90
C ARG A 35 9.49 -13.99 9.26
N LEU A 36 8.87 -12.81 9.28
CA LEU A 36 8.43 -12.15 10.51
C LEU A 36 7.14 -12.75 11.10
N ILE A 37 6.28 -13.36 10.27
CA ILE A 37 5.00 -13.95 10.71
C ILE A 37 5.16 -14.92 11.89
N PRO A 38 5.99 -15.99 11.81
CA PRO A 38 6.11 -16.93 12.93
C PRO A 38 6.64 -16.26 14.21
N LYS A 39 7.45 -15.20 14.10
CA LYS A 39 7.92 -14.43 15.26
C LYS A 39 6.80 -13.64 15.92
N ILE A 40 5.93 -13.03 15.11
CA ILE A 40 4.75 -12.28 15.57
C ILE A 40 3.76 -13.20 16.27
N GLU A 41 3.58 -14.42 15.75
CA GLU A 41 2.66 -15.42 16.31
C GLU A 41 3.18 -16.02 17.62
N ALA A 42 4.48 -16.30 17.72
CA ALA A 42 5.06 -16.96 18.89
C ALA A 42 5.30 -16.02 20.09
N ILE A 43 5.33 -14.69 19.88
CA ILE A 43 5.72 -13.74 20.91
C ILE A 43 4.52 -13.28 21.77
N SER A 44 4.65 -13.44 23.10
CA SER A 44 3.62 -12.97 24.05
C SER A 44 3.83 -11.52 24.50
N ASP A 45 5.06 -11.01 24.43
CA ASP A 45 5.38 -9.62 24.76
C ASP A 45 4.75 -8.67 23.73
N LYS A 46 3.77 -7.88 24.18
CA LYS A 46 2.98 -6.98 23.31
C LYS A 46 3.84 -5.92 22.62
N LYS A 47 4.84 -5.36 23.30
CA LYS A 47 5.67 -4.29 22.74
C LYS A 47 6.60 -4.84 21.65
N LYS A 48 7.22 -6.00 21.90
CA LYS A 48 8.04 -6.69 20.90
C LYS A 48 7.18 -7.18 19.73
N LYS A 49 5.97 -7.68 20.01
CA LYS A 49 4.99 -8.05 18.97
C LYS A 49 4.68 -6.88 18.05
N ALA A 50 4.35 -5.72 18.63
CA ALA A 50 4.07 -4.50 17.88
C ALA A 50 5.26 -4.08 17.00
N GLY A 51 6.49 -4.13 17.55
CA GLY A 51 7.71 -3.88 16.76
C GLY A 51 7.81 -4.77 15.51
N TYR A 52 7.65 -6.08 15.66
CA TYR A 52 7.68 -6.99 14.51
C TYR A 52 6.51 -6.80 13.54
N GLN A 53 5.33 -6.42 14.03
CA GLN A 53 4.19 -6.10 13.16
C GLN A 53 4.46 -4.86 12.30
N LEU A 54 5.10 -3.83 12.86
CA LEU A 54 5.52 -2.66 12.08
C LEU A 54 6.63 -3.01 11.09
N GLU A 55 7.63 -3.80 11.49
CA GLU A 55 8.67 -4.29 10.58
C GLU A 55 8.08 -5.09 9.40
N HIS A 56 7.12 -5.97 9.68
CA HIS A 56 6.39 -6.73 8.68
C HIS A 56 5.61 -5.83 7.72
N LEU A 57 4.85 -4.86 8.26
CA LEU A 57 4.14 -3.87 7.46
C LEU A 57 5.08 -3.08 6.54
N MET A 58 6.23 -2.65 7.05
CA MET A 58 7.23 -1.93 6.25
C MET A 58 7.91 -2.81 5.19
N ALA A 59 8.10 -4.10 5.46
CA ALA A 59 8.64 -5.04 4.48
C ALA A 59 7.66 -5.25 3.31
N ILE A 60 6.37 -5.41 3.59
CA ILE A 60 5.32 -5.45 2.56
C ILE A 60 5.30 -4.12 1.79
N ALA A 61 5.29 -2.98 2.47
CA ALA A 61 5.27 -1.68 1.81
C ALA A 61 6.46 -1.50 0.85
N LYS A 62 7.67 -1.92 1.24
CA LYS A 62 8.85 -1.88 0.35
C LYS A 62 8.71 -2.79 -0.86
N HIS A 63 8.14 -3.99 -0.68
CA HIS A 63 7.83 -4.88 -1.79
C HIS A 63 6.86 -4.21 -2.77
N GLU A 64 5.69 -3.79 -2.28
CA GLU A 64 4.66 -3.20 -3.13
C GLU A 64 5.14 -1.91 -3.79
N GLN A 65 5.71 -0.98 -3.02
CA GLN A 65 6.08 0.34 -3.53
C GLN A 65 7.32 0.31 -4.43
N GLY A 66 8.28 -0.58 -4.15
CA GLY A 66 9.57 -0.61 -4.85
C GLY A 66 9.66 -1.69 -5.92
N MET A 67 9.09 -2.87 -5.69
CA MET A 67 9.19 -4.00 -6.62
C MET A 67 8.01 -4.09 -7.57
N VAL A 68 6.83 -3.63 -7.15
CA VAL A 68 5.60 -3.71 -7.94
C VAL A 68 5.28 -2.36 -8.57
N LEU A 69 4.90 -1.36 -7.77
CA LEU A 69 4.37 -0.09 -8.26
C LEU A 69 5.45 0.79 -8.92
N GLN A 70 6.70 0.72 -8.45
CA GLN A 70 7.77 1.53 -9.04
C GLN A 70 7.95 1.24 -10.55
N PRO A 71 8.26 0.00 -10.97
CA PRO A 71 8.41 -0.29 -12.40
C PRO A 71 7.09 -0.29 -13.16
N LEU A 72 5.97 -0.65 -12.52
CA LEU A 72 4.68 -0.78 -13.19
C LEU A 72 4.03 0.58 -13.51
N ILE A 73 4.15 1.54 -12.59
CA ILE A 73 3.43 2.82 -12.66
C ILE A 73 4.42 3.99 -12.62
N TYR A 74 5.23 4.09 -11.56
CA TYR A 74 5.99 5.30 -11.29
C TYR A 74 7.14 5.54 -12.26
N GLU A 75 7.66 4.49 -12.91
CA GLU A 75 8.73 4.59 -13.91
C GLU A 75 8.24 4.91 -15.33
N GLN A 76 6.93 4.82 -15.57
CA GLN A 76 6.34 5.05 -16.88
C GLN A 76 6.48 6.52 -17.30
N ALA A 77 6.96 6.74 -18.54
CA ALA A 77 7.37 8.07 -18.99
C ALA A 77 6.18 9.04 -19.18
N ASP A 78 5.04 8.55 -19.63
CA ASP A 78 3.77 9.27 -19.67
C ASP A 78 3.28 9.64 -18.26
N PHE A 79 3.32 8.69 -17.31
CA PHE A 79 2.93 8.94 -15.93
C PHE A 79 3.83 10.00 -15.26
N LYS A 80 5.15 9.89 -15.39
CA LYS A 80 6.10 10.90 -14.89
C LYS A 80 5.83 12.29 -15.49
N ARG A 81 5.54 12.36 -16.79
CA ARG A 81 5.20 13.64 -17.47
C ARG A 81 3.88 14.22 -16.96
N ALA A 82 2.88 13.38 -16.73
CA ALA A 82 1.61 13.81 -16.14
C ALA A 82 1.83 14.36 -14.73
N LEU A 83 2.58 13.65 -13.87
CA LEU A 83 2.91 14.12 -12.52
C LEU A 83 3.72 15.41 -12.51
N ALA A 84 4.72 15.55 -13.40
CA ALA A 84 5.48 16.79 -13.55
C ALA A 84 4.58 17.97 -13.95
N THR A 85 3.58 17.72 -14.81
CA THR A 85 2.57 18.71 -15.20
C THR A 85 1.69 19.09 -14.02
N MET A 86 1.22 18.11 -13.23
CA MET A 86 0.42 18.36 -12.02
C MET A 86 1.15 19.17 -10.95
N ARG A 87 2.49 19.08 -10.90
CA ARG A 87 3.32 19.89 -10.00
C ARG A 87 3.59 21.31 -10.50
N SER A 88 3.24 21.64 -11.74
CA SER A 88 3.37 23.01 -12.25
C SER A 88 2.48 23.97 -11.44
N TRP A 89 2.98 25.18 -11.19
CA TRP A 89 2.37 26.13 -10.24
C TRP A 89 0.86 26.35 -10.42
N PRO A 90 0.29 26.57 -11.63
CA PRO A 90 -1.15 26.79 -11.70
C PRO A 90 -1.94 25.50 -11.39
N ILE A 91 -1.44 24.33 -11.77
CA ILE A 91 -2.15 23.05 -11.60
C ILE A 91 -2.01 22.52 -10.16
N ARG A 92 -0.86 22.75 -9.52
CA ARG A 92 -0.61 22.31 -8.14
C ARG A 92 -1.62 22.93 -7.17
N TRP A 93 -1.99 24.19 -7.37
CA TRP A 93 -2.94 24.90 -6.51
C TRP A 93 -4.33 24.26 -6.49
N ILE A 94 -4.78 23.73 -7.64
CA ILE A 94 -6.11 23.13 -7.79
C ILE A 94 -6.10 21.61 -7.62
N SER A 95 -4.92 21.01 -7.46
CA SER A 95 -4.79 19.57 -7.27
C SER A 95 -5.14 19.20 -5.83
N PRO A 96 -5.95 18.15 -5.61
CA PRO A 96 -6.24 17.69 -4.26
C PRO A 96 -4.95 17.23 -3.58
N LYS A 97 -4.87 17.46 -2.26
CA LYS A 97 -3.77 16.93 -1.46
C LYS A 97 -3.83 15.40 -1.46
N GLN A 98 -2.67 14.77 -1.60
CA GLN A 98 -2.57 13.34 -1.43
C GLN A 98 -2.66 13.01 0.06
N GLN A 99 -3.52 12.05 0.40
CA GLN A 99 -3.75 11.64 1.77
C GLN A 99 -4.04 10.14 1.84
N ILE A 100 -3.71 9.54 2.98
CA ILE A 100 -4.16 8.21 3.37
C ILE A 100 -5.17 8.41 4.50
N VAL A 101 -6.36 7.85 4.34
CA VAL A 101 -7.42 7.88 5.35
C VAL A 101 -7.49 6.51 6.02
N PHE A 102 -7.56 6.49 7.35
CA PHE A 102 -7.54 5.27 8.17
C PHE A 102 -8.95 4.78 8.50
N THR A 103 -9.93 5.12 7.67
CA THR A 103 -11.33 4.73 7.76
C THR A 103 -11.78 4.13 6.43
N ASN A 104 -12.97 3.54 6.40
CA ASN A 104 -13.59 3.05 5.17
C ASN A 104 -14.19 4.18 4.30
N HIS A 105 -14.06 5.45 4.70
CA HIS A 105 -14.52 6.59 3.92
C HIS A 105 -13.39 7.13 3.02
N CYS A 106 -13.75 7.76 1.90
CA CYS A 106 -12.78 8.36 0.99
C CYS A 106 -12.02 9.54 1.63
N GLU A 107 -12.67 10.28 2.54
CA GLU A 107 -12.13 11.48 3.20
C GLU A 107 -12.57 11.53 4.67
N THR A 108 -11.85 12.32 5.47
CA THR A 108 -12.23 12.61 6.86
C THR A 108 -11.73 13.99 7.29
N ASP A 109 -12.55 14.67 8.09
CA ASP A 109 -12.19 15.94 8.74
C ASP A 109 -11.35 15.73 10.00
N ASP A 110 -11.28 14.50 10.55
CA ASP A 110 -10.48 14.21 11.74
C ASP A 110 -9.00 14.05 11.34
N PRO A 111 -8.10 15.00 11.71
CA PRO A 111 -6.69 14.91 11.37
C PRO A 111 -6.00 13.70 12.03
N LYS A 112 -6.58 13.09 13.07
CA LYS A 112 -6.05 11.88 13.72
C LYS A 112 -6.33 10.61 12.92
N LEU A 113 -7.25 10.66 11.96
CA LEU A 113 -7.63 9.50 11.15
C LEU A 113 -7.16 9.62 9.70
N LYS A 114 -6.17 10.49 9.44
CA LYS A 114 -5.50 10.62 8.15
C LYS A 114 -4.01 10.90 8.28
N SER A 115 -3.31 10.72 7.16
CA SER A 115 -1.93 11.15 6.94
C SER A 115 -1.89 11.91 5.62
N GLU A 116 -1.51 13.18 5.64
CA GLU A 116 -1.36 14.00 4.43
C GLU A 116 0.08 13.94 3.91
N ALA A 117 0.25 13.89 2.60
CA ALA A 117 1.56 13.93 1.97
C ALA A 117 2.21 15.32 2.17
N PRO A 118 3.54 15.37 2.39
CA PRO A 118 4.28 16.64 2.38
C PRO A 118 4.11 17.39 1.05
N GLU A 119 4.10 18.73 1.09
CA GLU A 119 3.91 19.56 -0.11
C GLU A 119 5.03 19.40 -1.16
N ASP A 120 6.23 19.03 -0.71
CA ASP A 120 7.42 18.81 -1.52
C ASP A 120 7.61 17.34 -1.91
N MET A 121 6.68 16.45 -1.56
CA MET A 121 6.76 15.04 -1.91
C MET A 121 6.71 14.83 -3.44
N ILE A 122 7.67 14.09 -3.96
CA ILE A 122 7.72 13.67 -5.36
C ILE A 122 7.22 12.23 -5.44
N VAL A 123 5.99 12.06 -5.91
CA VAL A 123 5.28 10.78 -5.92
C VAL A 123 6.05 9.68 -6.63
N GLU A 124 6.64 9.95 -7.79
CA GLU A 124 7.38 8.96 -8.58
C GLU A 124 8.78 8.65 -8.03
N ASP A 125 9.30 9.51 -7.16
CA ASP A 125 10.57 9.27 -6.49
C ASP A 125 10.35 8.30 -5.32
N TYR A 126 11.00 7.14 -5.41
CA TYR A 126 10.81 6.07 -4.45
C TYR A 126 11.16 6.51 -3.02
N GLN A 127 12.25 7.25 -2.81
CA GLN A 127 12.70 7.63 -1.47
C GLN A 127 11.77 8.68 -0.86
N SER A 128 11.39 9.70 -1.64
CA SER A 128 10.44 10.74 -1.24
C SER A 128 9.10 10.14 -0.83
N ARG A 129 8.52 9.27 -1.69
CA ARG A 129 7.26 8.58 -1.42
C ARG A 129 7.36 7.64 -0.20
N MET A 130 8.44 6.86 -0.10
CA MET A 130 8.62 5.95 1.04
C MET A 130 8.81 6.66 2.37
N GLY A 131 9.32 7.90 2.37
CA GLY A 131 9.35 8.75 3.56
C GLY A 131 7.95 8.98 4.12
N TRP A 132 7.02 9.45 3.28
CA TRP A 132 5.62 9.65 3.68
C TRP A 132 4.90 8.35 4.06
N ILE A 133 5.11 7.28 3.28
CA ILE A 133 4.50 5.96 3.58
C ILE A 133 4.99 5.42 4.92
N ALA A 134 6.26 5.61 5.28
CA ALA A 134 6.77 5.20 6.58
C ALA A 134 6.09 5.96 7.73
N ASP A 135 5.80 7.24 7.57
CA ASP A 135 5.11 8.04 8.58
C ASP A 135 3.62 7.65 8.68
N ALA A 136 2.96 7.42 7.54
CA ALA A 136 1.61 6.88 7.51
C ALA A 136 1.52 5.50 8.17
N ALA A 137 2.50 4.61 7.94
CA ALA A 137 2.57 3.28 8.53
C ALA A 137 2.76 3.34 10.06
N LYS A 138 3.61 4.25 10.56
CA LYS A 138 3.74 4.49 12.01
C LYS A 138 2.42 4.99 12.62
N HIS A 139 1.72 5.90 11.94
CA HIS A 139 0.44 6.41 12.40
C HIS A 139 -0.63 5.30 12.45
N PHE A 140 -0.80 4.55 11.36
CA PHE A 140 -1.67 3.38 11.32
C PHE A 140 -1.33 2.38 12.43
N HIS A 141 -0.05 2.07 12.60
CA HIS A 141 0.42 1.13 13.63
C HIS A 141 0.14 1.63 15.05
N HIS A 142 0.23 2.94 15.29
CA HIS A 142 -0.18 3.55 16.55
C HIS A 142 -1.69 3.39 16.79
N LEU A 143 -2.52 3.69 15.78
CA LEU A 143 -3.98 3.53 15.87
C LEU A 143 -4.40 2.08 16.11
N MET A 144 -3.73 1.11 15.48
CA MET A 144 -3.96 -0.31 15.73
C MET A 144 -3.69 -0.72 17.19
N GLN A 145 -2.88 0.04 17.93
CA GLN A 145 -2.59 -0.22 19.35
C GLN A 145 -3.48 0.56 20.31
N THR A 146 -3.87 1.79 19.96
CA THR A 146 -4.61 2.70 20.86
C THR A 146 -6.11 2.73 20.59
N GLN A 147 -6.52 2.37 19.38
CA GLN A 147 -7.90 2.36 18.90
C GLN A 147 -8.24 1.05 18.17
N THR A 148 -7.72 -0.08 18.67
CA THR A 148 -7.80 -1.40 18.01
C THR A 148 -9.20 -1.76 17.53
N ALA A 149 -10.21 -1.71 18.41
CA ALA A 149 -11.58 -2.09 18.06
C ALA A 149 -12.16 -1.23 16.93
N PHE A 150 -11.87 0.08 16.94
CA PHE A 150 -12.29 0.97 15.86
C PHE A 150 -11.60 0.58 14.55
N MET A 151 -10.29 0.41 14.56
CA MET A 151 -9.51 0.07 13.35
C MET A 151 -9.93 -1.29 12.76
N GLU A 152 -10.20 -2.29 13.60
CA GLU A 152 -10.70 -3.59 13.15
C GLU A 152 -12.07 -3.48 12.47
N ILE A 153 -12.96 -2.62 12.96
CA ILE A 153 -14.24 -2.33 12.28
C ILE A 153 -14.00 -1.70 10.90
N GLN A 154 -13.07 -0.74 10.80
CA GLN A 154 -12.74 -0.11 9.51
C GLN A 154 -12.18 -1.14 8.51
N LEU A 155 -11.25 -1.98 8.96
CA LEU A 155 -10.67 -3.04 8.12
C LEU A 155 -11.70 -4.09 7.71
N SER A 156 -12.60 -4.48 8.61
CA SER A 156 -13.68 -5.42 8.29
C SER A 156 -14.60 -4.85 7.21
N ALA A 157 -14.99 -3.58 7.33
CA ALA A 157 -15.83 -2.93 6.33
C ALA A 157 -15.17 -2.88 4.93
N ILE A 158 -13.85 -2.64 4.87
CA ILE A 158 -13.09 -2.67 3.62
C ILE A 158 -13.03 -4.09 3.04
N ALA A 159 -12.82 -5.10 3.89
CA ALA A 159 -12.80 -6.50 3.48
C ALA A 159 -14.16 -6.97 2.90
N ASP A 160 -15.26 -6.46 3.44
CA ASP A 160 -16.61 -6.79 2.98
C ASP A 160 -16.89 -6.30 1.55
N TRP A 161 -16.23 -5.23 1.08
CA TRP A 161 -16.38 -4.76 -0.31
C TRP A 161 -15.92 -5.80 -1.34
N ALA A 162 -14.83 -6.50 -1.05
CA ALA A 162 -14.33 -7.55 -1.93
C ALA A 162 -15.32 -8.73 -2.01
N LEU A 163 -15.96 -9.06 -0.90
CA LEU A 163 -16.98 -10.11 -0.84
C LEU A 163 -18.26 -9.71 -1.58
N ALA A 164 -18.66 -8.45 -1.52
CA ALA A 164 -19.79 -7.93 -2.28
C ALA A 164 -19.54 -8.05 -3.79
N LYS A 165 -18.37 -7.58 -4.26
CA LYS A 165 -17.97 -7.68 -5.67
C LYS A 165 -17.92 -9.11 -6.18
N ALA A 166 -17.33 -10.03 -5.39
CA ALA A 166 -17.25 -11.44 -5.77
C ALA A 166 -18.62 -12.13 -5.91
N ARG A 167 -19.65 -11.64 -5.20
CA ARG A 167 -21.03 -12.14 -5.33
C ARG A 167 -21.73 -11.60 -6.58
N GLU A 168 -21.47 -10.34 -6.93
CA GLU A 168 -21.98 -9.73 -8.17
C GLU A 168 -21.38 -10.42 -9.40
N ASP A 169 -20.07 -10.68 -9.41
CA ASP A 169 -19.38 -11.33 -10.54
C ASP A 169 -19.75 -12.83 -10.71
N ALA A 170 -20.44 -13.43 -9.73
CA ALA A 170 -20.86 -14.83 -9.73
C ALA A 170 -22.34 -15.05 -10.12
N GLN A 171 -23.10 -13.98 -10.37
CA GLN A 171 -24.48 -13.98 -10.86
C GLN A 171 -24.52 -13.75 -12.37
#